data_AF-K2NLP2-F1
#
_entry.id   AF-K2NLP2-F1
#
_cell.length_a   1.000
_cell.length_b   1.000
_cell.length_c   1.000
_cell.angle_alpha   90.00
_cell.angle_beta   90.00
_cell.angle_gamma   90.00
#
_symmetry.space_group_name_H-M   'P 1'
#
loop_
_entity.id
_entity.type
_entity.pdbx_description
1 polymer ?
#
loop_
_entity_poly.entity_id
_entity_poly.type
_entity_poly.pdbx_seq_one_letter_code
_entity_poly.pdbx_strand_id
1 'polypeptide(L)'
;MKLIDFLRYYVGGRAAVDEGYNVTMEVFVQGPDAYVQDQKLLRMIFNLTEYQVYKLHYEGVVSLEEWRKYEGKDTVTLIAGGKLNAAITQVQTEEMKFTISTIIENVLLKGRVRVKEMKLNDFLTMELGGRGIVHTNRNVLLEEFVNDPTKYIRSKGVLNEIQASDAYLRMEIAVKEEMIFEEDINKLYKNGVHTLLGWSIAAAAVKAGVHNFTKNSLDAALEELRRQTTEAPIKAGGIVRVCVQCEVASCGGTS
;
A
#
# COMPACT_ATOMS: atom_id res chain seq x y z
N MET A 1 2.72 19.01 25.00
CA MET A 1 3.28 20.37 24.81
C MET A 1 2.35 21.39 25.48
N LYS A 2 2.88 22.46 26.08
CA LYS A 2 2.03 23.54 26.64
C LYS A 2 1.75 24.63 25.60
N LEU A 3 0.66 25.37 25.81
CA LEU A 3 0.20 26.44 24.91
C LEU A 3 1.27 27.51 24.70
N ILE A 4 1.94 27.98 25.76
CA ILE A 4 2.97 29.02 25.61
C ILE A 4 4.18 28.54 24.79
N ASP A 5 4.55 27.26 24.93
CA ASP A 5 5.67 26.67 24.21
C ASP A 5 5.33 26.53 22.72
N PHE A 6 4.08 26.11 22.43
CA PHE A 6 3.56 26.04 21.07
C PHE A 6 3.55 27.41 20.38
N LEU A 7 3.03 28.45 21.06
CA LEU A 7 2.97 29.79 20.51
C LEU A 7 4.36 30.40 20.28
N ARG A 8 5.28 30.20 21.23
CA ARG A 8 6.67 30.66 21.06
C ARG A 8 7.35 30.03 19.85
N TYR A 9 7.10 28.74 19.63
CA TYR A 9 7.73 27.99 18.55
C TYR A 9 7.12 28.29 17.17
N TYR A 10 5.79 28.36 17.05
CA TYR A 10 5.11 28.46 15.75
C TYR A 10 4.55 29.84 15.40
N VAL A 11 4.30 30.69 16.40
CA VAL A 11 3.75 32.05 16.21
C VAL A 11 4.79 33.13 16.51
N GLY A 12 5.77 32.83 17.35
CA GLY A 12 6.88 33.69 17.73
C GLY A 12 6.70 34.36 19.10
N GLY A 13 7.81 34.80 19.70
CA GLY A 13 7.88 35.24 21.11
C GLY A 13 7.07 36.48 21.52
N ARG A 14 6.29 37.10 20.60
CA ARG A 14 5.36 38.20 20.90
C ARG A 14 3.92 37.73 21.15
N ALA A 15 3.58 36.49 20.81
CA ALA A 15 2.29 35.88 21.15
C ALA A 15 2.41 35.25 22.55
N ALA A 16 2.24 36.06 23.58
CA ALA A 16 2.25 35.61 24.97
C ALA A 16 0.81 35.53 25.49
N VAL A 17 0.45 34.37 26.01
CA VAL A 17 -0.73 34.18 26.86
C VAL A 17 -0.26 34.35 28.30
N ASP A 18 -1.11 34.91 29.17
CA ASP A 18 -0.81 35.07 30.59
C ASP A 18 -0.42 33.73 31.23
N GLU A 19 0.55 33.76 32.15
CA GLU A 19 1.11 32.53 32.76
C GLU A 19 0.03 31.69 33.47
N GLY A 20 -1.05 32.31 33.94
CA GLY A 20 -2.21 31.65 34.55
C GLY A 20 -3.07 30.84 33.58
N TYR A 21 -2.91 31.04 32.26
CA TYR A 21 -3.67 30.35 31.20
C TYR A 21 -2.77 29.44 30.35
N ASN A 22 -1.56 29.13 30.84
CA ASN A 22 -0.61 28.23 30.18
C ASN A 22 -0.99 26.75 30.37
N VAL A 23 -2.05 26.33 29.69
CA VAL A 23 -2.56 24.96 29.73
C VAL A 23 -1.81 24.03 28.78
N THR A 24 -2.02 22.72 28.93
CA THR A 24 -1.57 21.75 27.92
C THR A 24 -2.35 21.98 26.62
N MET A 25 -1.74 21.64 25.49
CA MET A 25 -2.42 21.73 24.20
C MET A 25 -3.67 20.84 24.13
N GLU A 26 -3.74 19.75 24.91
CA GLU A 26 -4.94 18.91 25.06
C GLU A 26 -6.12 19.69 25.67
N VAL A 27 -5.86 20.40 26.78
CA VAL A 27 -6.87 21.23 27.44
C VAL A 27 -7.27 22.43 26.58
N PHE A 28 -6.31 22.99 25.85
CA PHE A 28 -6.56 24.09 24.92
C PHE A 28 -7.49 23.69 23.75
N VAL A 29 -7.28 22.50 23.16
CA VAL A 29 -8.11 22.01 22.02
C VAL A 29 -9.59 21.89 22.38
N GLN A 30 -9.91 21.54 23.63
CA GLN A 30 -11.30 21.40 24.10
C GLN A 30 -12.06 22.72 24.24
N GLY A 31 -11.35 23.86 24.38
CA GLY A 31 -11.98 25.14 24.66
C GLY A 31 -11.04 26.34 24.45
N PRO A 32 -10.58 26.58 23.21
CA PRO A 32 -9.52 27.55 22.95
C PRO A 32 -9.90 29.01 23.28
N ASP A 33 -11.18 29.36 23.14
CA ASP A 33 -11.73 30.68 23.50
C ASP A 33 -11.65 31.00 25.01
N ALA A 34 -11.55 29.98 25.86
CA ALA A 34 -11.39 30.16 27.30
C ALA A 34 -9.96 30.60 27.69
N TYR A 35 -8.98 30.39 26.81
CA TYR A 35 -7.56 30.61 27.09
C TYR A 35 -6.93 31.71 26.21
N VAL A 36 -7.48 31.98 25.03
CA VAL A 36 -7.01 33.04 24.14
C VAL A 36 -8.18 33.93 23.75
N GLN A 37 -8.23 35.14 24.30
CA GLN A 37 -9.28 36.12 23.98
C GLN A 37 -9.03 36.87 22.67
N ASP A 38 -7.77 36.92 22.21
CA ASP A 38 -7.42 37.55 20.94
C ASP A 38 -7.88 36.68 19.76
N GLN A 39 -8.99 37.10 19.15
CA GLN A 39 -9.61 36.43 18.02
C GLN A 39 -8.71 36.40 16.77
N LYS A 40 -7.79 37.37 16.60
CA LYS A 40 -6.82 37.34 15.50
C LYS A 40 -5.76 36.27 15.76
N LEU A 41 -5.33 36.13 17.02
CA LEU A 41 -4.38 35.10 17.43
C LEU A 41 -5.00 33.70 17.34
N LEU A 42 -6.24 33.51 17.77
CA LEU A 42 -6.98 32.25 17.59
C LEU A 42 -7.09 31.87 16.12
N ARG A 43 -7.48 32.83 15.26
CA ARG A 43 -7.52 32.60 13.81
C ARG A 43 -6.15 32.22 13.25
N MET A 44 -5.07 32.79 13.78
CA MET A 44 -3.72 32.43 13.36
C MET A 44 -3.36 31.01 13.80
N ILE A 45 -3.63 30.65 15.06
CA ILE A 45 -3.40 29.32 15.63
C ILE A 45 -4.17 28.26 14.84
N PHE A 46 -5.46 28.49 14.57
CA PHE A 46 -6.30 27.55 13.82
C PHE A 46 -5.85 27.38 12.38
N ASN A 47 -5.10 28.31 11.80
CA ASN A 47 -4.55 28.16 10.46
C ASN A 47 -3.15 27.51 10.43
N LEU A 48 -2.54 27.23 11.59
CA LEU A 48 -1.26 26.51 11.65
C LEU A 48 -1.46 25.03 11.33
N THR A 49 -0.59 24.49 10.49
CA THR A 49 -0.64 23.06 10.11
C THR A 49 -0.41 22.18 11.33
N GLU A 50 0.47 22.60 12.23
CA GLU A 50 0.88 21.87 13.42
C GLU A 50 -0.24 21.82 14.47
N TYR A 51 -1.04 22.88 14.58
CA TYR A 51 -2.25 22.87 15.41
C TYR A 51 -3.30 21.90 14.84
N GLN A 52 -3.50 21.93 13.53
CA GLN A 52 -4.45 21.06 12.84
C GLN A 52 -4.09 19.57 12.99
N VAL A 53 -2.81 19.23 12.84
CA VAL A 53 -2.30 17.87 13.08
C VAL A 53 -2.47 17.45 14.54
N TYR A 54 -2.15 18.34 15.48
CA TYR A 54 -2.31 18.06 16.91
C TYR A 54 -3.76 17.80 17.29
N LYS A 55 -4.68 18.61 16.77
CA LYS A 55 -6.13 18.48 16.98
C LYS A 55 -6.64 17.13 16.46
N LEU A 56 -6.28 16.76 15.23
CA LEU A 56 -6.67 15.48 14.63
C LEU A 56 -6.16 14.30 15.45
N HIS A 57 -4.90 14.33 15.88
CA HIS A 57 -4.31 13.31 16.74
C HIS A 57 -5.07 13.18 18.09
N TYR A 58 -5.43 14.31 18.71
CA TYR A 58 -6.21 14.33 19.94
C TYR A 58 -7.64 13.76 19.75
N GLU A 59 -8.25 14.03 18.60
CA GLU A 59 -9.56 13.51 18.21
C GLU A 59 -9.49 12.06 17.70
N GLY A 60 -8.34 11.40 17.80
CA GLY A 60 -8.15 9.99 17.45
C GLY A 60 -8.02 9.73 15.96
N VAL A 61 -7.76 10.76 15.15
CA VAL A 61 -7.55 10.65 13.70
C VAL A 61 -6.04 10.58 13.44
N VAL A 62 -5.50 9.36 13.44
CA VAL A 62 -4.05 9.12 13.25
C VAL A 62 -3.73 8.42 11.92
N SER A 63 -4.76 7.99 11.17
CA SER A 63 -4.64 7.33 9.88
C SER A 63 -5.61 7.87 8.83
N LEU A 64 -5.35 7.58 7.54
CA LEU A 64 -6.26 7.90 6.44
C LEU A 64 -7.60 7.13 6.54
N GLU A 65 -7.61 5.94 7.14
CA GLU A 65 -8.84 5.17 7.36
C GLU A 65 -9.74 5.83 8.41
N GLU A 66 -9.17 6.34 9.49
CA GLU A 66 -9.91 7.08 10.52
C GLU A 66 -10.37 8.43 9.96
N TRP A 67 -9.52 9.15 9.20
CA TRP A 67 -9.92 10.37 8.51
C TRP A 67 -11.11 10.12 7.57
N ARG A 68 -11.19 8.94 6.92
CA ARG A 68 -12.33 8.57 6.07
C ARG A 68 -13.65 8.60 6.83
N LYS A 69 -13.68 8.08 8.06
CA LYS A 69 -14.87 7.92 8.91
C LYS A 69 -15.10 9.11 9.86
N TYR A 70 -14.14 10.01 9.96
CA TYR A 70 -14.19 11.19 10.84
C TYR A 70 -15.26 12.18 10.38
N GLU A 71 -16.12 12.60 11.30
CA GLU A 71 -17.27 13.47 11.02
C GLU A 71 -16.91 14.97 11.03
N GLY A 72 -15.90 15.39 11.80
CA GLY A 72 -15.51 16.81 11.98
C GLY A 72 -14.65 17.41 10.86
N LYS A 73 -14.78 16.91 9.62
CA LYS A 73 -13.95 17.33 8.47
C LYS A 73 -14.10 18.80 8.10
N ASP A 74 -15.25 19.39 8.42
CA ASP A 74 -15.59 20.80 8.26
C ASP A 74 -14.79 21.73 9.19
N THR A 75 -14.22 21.18 10.26
CA THR A 75 -13.39 21.93 11.21
C THR A 75 -11.91 22.03 10.80
N VAL A 76 -11.48 21.25 9.80
CA VAL A 76 -10.13 21.27 9.25
C VAL A 76 -10.05 22.30 8.13
N THR A 77 -8.96 23.07 8.08
CA THR A 77 -8.74 24.05 7.01
C THR A 77 -8.90 23.42 5.63
N LEU A 78 -9.58 24.11 4.71
CA LEU A 78 -9.83 23.64 3.33
C LEU A 78 -8.58 23.09 2.62
N ILE A 79 -7.41 23.66 2.89
CA ILE A 79 -6.13 23.21 2.32
C ILE A 79 -5.69 21.86 2.89
N ALA A 80 -5.76 21.67 4.22
CA ALA A 80 -5.36 20.42 4.87
C ALA A 80 -6.36 19.30 4.59
N GLY A 81 -7.66 19.59 4.67
CA GLY A 81 -8.72 18.66 4.27
C GLY A 81 -8.63 18.29 2.78
N GLY A 82 -8.32 19.26 1.92
CA GLY A 82 -8.07 19.04 0.49
C GLY A 82 -6.88 18.12 0.23
N LYS A 83 -5.77 18.28 0.94
CA LYS A 83 -4.60 17.40 0.85
C LYS A 83 -4.88 15.98 1.35
N LEU A 84 -5.59 15.83 2.48
CA LEU A 84 -5.97 14.52 3.00
C LEU A 84 -6.97 13.81 2.09
N ASN A 85 -7.93 14.54 1.50
CA ASN A 85 -8.86 14.00 0.52
C ASN A 85 -8.16 13.66 -0.81
N ALA A 86 -7.17 14.45 -1.23
CA ALA A 86 -6.34 14.14 -2.40
C ALA A 86 -5.47 12.90 -2.14
N ALA A 87 -4.91 12.75 -0.94
CA ALA A 87 -4.17 11.56 -0.53
C ALA A 87 -5.09 10.31 -0.46
N ILE A 88 -6.31 10.43 0.09
CA ILE A 88 -7.33 9.36 0.00
C ILE A 88 -7.65 9.05 -1.45
N THR A 89 -7.88 10.06 -2.29
CA THR A 89 -8.22 9.88 -3.70
C THR A 89 -7.06 9.24 -4.46
N GLN A 90 -5.83 9.61 -4.13
CA GLN A 90 -4.61 9.02 -4.68
C GLN A 90 -4.48 7.55 -4.26
N VAL A 91 -4.63 7.25 -2.97
CA VAL A 91 -4.65 5.86 -2.46
C VAL A 91 -5.81 5.07 -3.10
N GLN A 92 -6.99 5.66 -3.31
CA GLN A 92 -8.14 5.03 -3.98
C GLN A 92 -7.96 4.89 -5.51
N THR A 93 -7.13 5.73 -6.13
CA THR A 93 -6.77 5.60 -7.55
C THR A 93 -5.60 4.64 -7.75
N GLU A 94 -4.79 4.43 -6.71
CA GLU A 94 -3.76 3.40 -6.61
C GLU A 94 -4.30 2.06 -6.10
N GLU A 95 -5.49 2.01 -5.46
CA GLU A 95 -6.24 0.78 -5.24
C GLU A 95 -6.63 0.20 -6.60
N MET A 96 -5.97 -0.90 -6.98
CA MET A 96 -6.31 -1.64 -8.18
C MET A 96 -7.78 -2.07 -8.14
N LYS A 97 -8.59 -1.43 -8.97
CA LYS A 97 -9.94 -1.93 -9.26
C LYS A 97 -9.82 -3.18 -10.08
N PHE A 98 -10.19 -4.30 -9.46
CA PHE A 98 -10.25 -5.57 -10.15
C PHE A 98 -11.58 -5.67 -10.90
N THR A 99 -11.56 -6.36 -12.02
CA THR A 99 -12.74 -6.77 -12.75
C THR A 99 -12.60 -8.26 -13.02
N ILE A 100 -13.70 -8.94 -13.34
CA ILE A 100 -13.66 -10.36 -13.76
C ILE A 100 -12.71 -10.60 -14.95
N SER A 101 -12.51 -9.58 -15.79
CA SER A 101 -11.63 -9.62 -16.97
C SER A 101 -10.20 -9.17 -16.66
N THR A 102 -9.86 -8.82 -15.42
CA THR A 102 -8.49 -8.44 -15.07
C THR A 102 -7.56 -9.62 -15.34
N ILE A 103 -6.54 -9.36 -16.16
CA ILE A 103 -5.52 -10.35 -16.53
C ILE A 103 -4.70 -10.72 -15.30
N ILE A 104 -4.40 -12.01 -15.11
CA ILE A 104 -3.66 -12.50 -13.93
C ILE A 104 -2.27 -11.86 -13.78
N GLU A 105 -1.60 -11.52 -14.89
CA GLU A 105 -0.33 -10.79 -14.88
C GLU A 105 -0.46 -9.42 -14.20
N ASN A 106 -1.58 -8.72 -14.44
CA ASN A 106 -1.83 -7.43 -13.79
C ASN A 106 -2.09 -7.60 -12.29
N VAL A 107 -2.63 -8.73 -11.86
CA VAL A 107 -2.85 -9.00 -10.43
C VAL A 107 -1.52 -9.27 -9.72
N LEU A 108 -0.65 -10.05 -10.38
CA LEU A 108 0.58 -10.55 -9.76
C LEU A 108 1.74 -9.55 -9.88
N LEU A 109 1.86 -8.83 -11.00
CA LEU A 109 3.06 -8.05 -11.34
C LEU A 109 2.82 -6.55 -11.50
N LYS A 110 1.60 -6.09 -11.84
CA LYS A 110 1.40 -4.66 -12.11
C LYS A 110 1.43 -3.86 -10.80
N GLY A 111 2.04 -2.67 -10.85
CA GLY A 111 2.26 -1.81 -9.67
C GLY A 111 3.45 -2.21 -8.80
N ARG A 112 4.08 -3.36 -9.06
CA ARG A 112 5.33 -3.76 -8.41
C ARG A 112 6.53 -3.24 -9.21
N VAL A 113 7.55 -2.76 -8.50
CA VAL A 113 8.86 -2.48 -9.11
C VAL A 113 9.49 -3.81 -9.48
N ARG A 114 9.88 -4.01 -10.74
CA ARG A 114 10.53 -5.24 -11.20
C ARG A 114 11.99 -5.24 -10.77
N VAL A 115 12.27 -5.82 -9.61
CA VAL A 115 13.61 -5.87 -9.02
C VAL A 115 14.53 -6.73 -9.88
N LYS A 116 14.02 -7.81 -10.47
CA LYS A 116 14.83 -8.76 -11.26
C LYS A 116 15.47 -8.12 -12.50
N GLU A 117 14.85 -7.07 -13.04
CA GLU A 117 15.30 -6.33 -14.23
C GLU A 117 16.36 -5.26 -13.89
N MET A 118 16.70 -5.07 -12.62
CA MET A 118 17.79 -4.19 -12.20
C MET A 118 19.15 -4.82 -12.52
N LYS A 119 20.14 -3.99 -12.86
CA LYS A 119 21.53 -4.46 -13.04
C LYS A 119 22.23 -4.67 -11.70
N LEU A 120 23.11 -5.67 -11.65
CA LEU A 120 23.91 -6.00 -10.47
C LEU A 120 24.68 -4.79 -9.93
N ASN A 121 25.45 -4.07 -10.76
CA ASN A 121 26.24 -2.93 -10.29
C ASN A 121 25.37 -1.77 -9.80
N ASP A 122 24.14 -1.61 -10.31
CA ASP A 122 23.23 -0.57 -9.84
C ASP A 122 22.78 -0.89 -8.41
N PHE A 123 22.38 -2.15 -8.16
CA PHE A 123 22.09 -2.66 -6.82
C PHE A 123 23.28 -2.53 -5.86
N LEU A 124 24.46 -3.00 -6.27
CA LEU A 124 25.66 -2.97 -5.41
C LEU A 124 26.05 -1.52 -5.06
N THR A 125 25.88 -0.58 -5.98
CA THR A 125 26.15 0.84 -5.73
C THR A 125 25.14 1.44 -4.76
N MET A 126 23.86 1.19 -5.00
CA MET A 126 22.76 1.78 -4.23
C MET A 126 22.65 1.22 -2.82
N GLU A 127 22.76 -0.10 -2.67
CA GLU A 127 22.45 -0.80 -1.41
C GLU A 127 23.71 -1.20 -0.63
N LEU A 128 24.84 -1.39 -1.31
CA LEU A 128 26.08 -1.93 -0.70
C LEU A 128 27.29 -0.99 -0.85
N GLY A 129 27.07 0.29 -1.17
CA GLY A 129 28.11 1.31 -1.26
C GLY A 129 29.19 1.00 -2.31
N GLY A 130 28.83 0.26 -3.36
CA GLY A 130 29.73 -0.18 -4.41
C GLY A 130 30.61 -1.38 -4.05
N ARG A 131 30.37 -2.04 -2.90
CA ARG A 131 31.09 -3.25 -2.54
C ARG A 131 30.82 -4.36 -3.55
N GLY A 132 31.89 -4.94 -4.08
CA GLY A 132 31.81 -6.05 -5.03
C GLY A 132 31.40 -5.65 -6.45
N ILE A 133 31.45 -4.36 -6.81
CA ILE A 133 31.24 -3.91 -8.19
C ILE A 133 32.08 -4.75 -9.15
N VAL A 134 31.42 -5.26 -10.17
CA VAL A 134 32.04 -6.10 -11.19
C VAL A 134 32.34 -5.28 -12.45
N HIS A 135 33.22 -5.80 -13.30
CA HIS A 135 33.45 -5.24 -14.63
C HIS A 135 32.16 -5.26 -15.46
N THR A 136 32.04 -4.33 -16.41
CA THR A 136 30.84 -4.14 -17.24
C THR A 136 30.37 -5.42 -17.96
N ASN A 137 31.30 -6.28 -18.36
CA ASN A 137 31.01 -7.56 -19.00
C ASN A 137 30.40 -8.63 -18.08
N ARG A 138 30.34 -8.37 -16.76
CA ARG A 138 29.68 -9.23 -15.76
C ARG A 138 28.50 -8.53 -15.09
N ASN A 139 28.19 -7.30 -15.50
CA ASN A 139 27.09 -6.52 -14.94
C ASN A 139 25.74 -6.99 -15.52
N VAL A 140 25.30 -8.15 -15.06
CA VAL A 140 24.08 -8.82 -15.48
C VAL A 140 22.85 -8.33 -14.71
N LEU A 141 21.67 -8.77 -15.12
CA LEU A 141 20.44 -8.55 -14.37
C LEU A 141 20.45 -9.34 -13.05
N LEU A 142 19.72 -8.86 -12.05
CA LEU A 142 19.63 -9.53 -10.76
C LEU A 142 19.02 -10.93 -10.87
N GLU A 143 18.10 -11.15 -11.81
CA GLU A 143 17.59 -12.50 -12.13
C GLU A 143 18.72 -13.49 -12.45
N GLU A 144 19.64 -13.09 -13.33
CA GLU A 144 20.76 -13.94 -13.75
C GLU A 144 21.77 -14.13 -12.61
N PHE A 145 22.02 -13.07 -11.84
CA PHE A 145 22.94 -13.10 -10.71
C PHE A 145 22.44 -14.00 -9.56
N VAL A 146 21.16 -13.93 -9.19
CA VAL A 146 20.59 -14.73 -8.10
C VAL A 146 20.66 -16.24 -8.40
N ASN A 147 20.55 -16.62 -9.68
CA ASN A 147 20.63 -18.02 -10.08
C ASN A 147 22.03 -18.64 -9.89
N ASP A 148 23.10 -17.88 -10.13
CA ASP A 148 24.48 -18.34 -9.89
C ASP A 148 25.41 -17.15 -9.56
N PRO A 149 25.42 -16.68 -8.30
CA PRO A 149 26.19 -15.49 -7.94
C PRO A 149 27.71 -15.72 -8.01
N THR A 150 28.15 -16.98 -7.90
CA THR A 150 29.58 -17.36 -7.92
C THR A 150 30.23 -17.15 -9.28
N LYS A 151 29.45 -17.21 -10.35
CA LYS A 151 29.90 -16.94 -11.73
C LYS A 151 30.29 -15.48 -11.93
N TYR A 152 29.62 -14.55 -11.25
CA TYR A 152 29.80 -13.11 -11.43
C TYR A 152 30.78 -12.53 -10.40
N ILE A 153 30.64 -12.91 -9.13
CA ILE A 153 31.52 -12.48 -8.03
C ILE A 153 32.44 -13.64 -7.63
N ARG A 154 33.64 -13.66 -8.21
CA ARG A 154 34.63 -14.74 -7.99
C ARG A 154 35.27 -14.71 -6.61
N SER A 155 35.33 -13.54 -5.97
CA SER A 155 35.90 -13.43 -4.62
C SER A 155 34.91 -13.99 -3.63
N LYS A 156 35.19 -15.20 -3.12
CA LYS A 156 34.35 -15.88 -2.13
C LYS A 156 34.12 -15.03 -0.87
N GLY A 157 35.15 -14.31 -0.41
CA GLY A 157 35.03 -13.43 0.76
C GLY A 157 34.03 -12.28 0.52
N VAL A 158 34.17 -11.59 -0.61
CA VAL A 158 33.25 -10.49 -0.99
C VAL A 158 31.83 -11.01 -1.20
N LEU A 159 31.68 -12.15 -1.87
CA LEU A 159 30.35 -12.74 -2.08
C LEU A 159 29.70 -13.13 -0.74
N ASN A 160 30.43 -13.75 0.17
CA ASN A 160 29.91 -14.09 1.49
C ASN A 160 29.46 -12.85 2.28
N GLU A 161 30.22 -11.75 2.22
CA GLU A 161 29.84 -10.49 2.86
C GLU A 161 28.57 -9.89 2.24
N ILE A 162 28.44 -9.94 0.91
CA ILE A 162 27.24 -9.50 0.19
C ILE A 162 26.04 -10.36 0.61
N GLN A 163 26.18 -11.69 0.60
CA GLN A 163 25.10 -12.61 0.93
C GLN A 163 24.69 -12.57 2.41
N ALA A 164 25.61 -12.19 3.30
CA ALA A 164 25.31 -11.94 4.70
C ALA A 164 24.53 -10.62 4.93
N SER A 165 24.43 -9.77 3.91
CA SER A 165 23.70 -8.50 4.04
C SER A 165 22.19 -8.69 3.93
N ASP A 166 21.47 -7.98 4.79
CA ASP A 166 20.01 -7.90 4.79
C ASP A 166 19.45 -7.32 3.47
N ALA A 167 20.18 -6.39 2.84
CA ALA A 167 19.83 -5.86 1.53
C ALA A 167 19.85 -6.94 0.43
N TYR A 168 20.86 -7.82 0.43
CA TYR A 168 20.91 -8.95 -0.50
C TYR A 168 19.75 -9.91 -0.27
N LEU A 169 19.43 -10.24 0.99
CA LEU A 169 18.33 -11.17 1.31
C LEU A 169 16.98 -10.64 0.82
N ARG A 170 16.67 -9.35 1.05
CA ARG A 170 15.44 -8.72 0.54
C ARG A 170 15.36 -8.76 -0.98
N MET A 171 16.47 -8.41 -1.64
CA MET A 171 16.55 -8.43 -3.10
C MET A 171 16.36 -9.86 -3.63
N GLU A 172 17.04 -10.84 -3.05
CA GLU A 172 16.97 -12.24 -3.48
C GLU A 172 15.55 -12.79 -3.34
N ILE A 173 14.86 -12.48 -2.24
CA ILE A 173 13.45 -12.86 -2.03
C ILE A 173 12.57 -12.22 -3.11
N ALA A 174 12.69 -10.91 -3.34
CA ALA A 174 11.88 -10.21 -4.34
C ALA A 174 12.07 -10.78 -5.75
N VAL A 175 13.33 -11.02 -6.15
CA VAL A 175 13.66 -11.62 -7.45
C VAL A 175 13.07 -13.02 -7.58
N LYS A 176 13.19 -13.87 -6.55
CA LYS A 176 12.63 -15.23 -6.57
C LYS A 176 11.10 -15.23 -6.62
N GLU A 177 10.45 -14.32 -5.89
CA GLU A 177 9.00 -14.16 -5.93
C GLU A 177 8.51 -13.75 -7.33
N GLU A 178 9.20 -12.79 -7.96
CA GLU A 178 8.88 -12.38 -9.34
C GLU A 178 9.04 -13.55 -10.33
N MET A 179 10.11 -14.34 -10.21
CA MET A 179 10.31 -15.54 -11.05
C MET A 179 9.22 -16.59 -10.84
N ILE A 180 8.81 -16.84 -9.59
CA ILE A 180 7.71 -17.75 -9.25
C ILE A 180 6.41 -17.30 -9.93
N PHE A 181 6.11 -16.01 -9.89
CA PHE A 181 4.92 -15.47 -10.54
C PHE A 181 4.96 -15.67 -12.06
N GLU A 182 6.09 -15.41 -12.71
CA GLU A 182 6.21 -15.62 -14.16
C GLU A 182 6.06 -17.09 -14.55
N GLU A 183 6.66 -18.00 -13.78
CA GLU A 183 6.52 -19.44 -14.00
C GLU A 183 5.05 -19.86 -13.87
N ASP A 184 4.37 -19.42 -12.81
CA ASP A 184 2.98 -19.77 -12.56
C ASP A 184 2.02 -19.12 -13.57
N ILE A 185 2.27 -17.87 -14.00
CA ILE A 185 1.53 -17.22 -15.09
C ILE A 185 1.63 -18.06 -16.36
N ASN A 186 2.83 -18.53 -16.71
CA ASN A 186 3.04 -19.38 -17.87
C ASN A 186 2.29 -20.73 -17.75
N LYS A 187 2.28 -21.35 -16.56
CA LYS A 187 1.49 -22.57 -16.30
C LYS A 187 0.00 -22.30 -16.44
N LEU A 188 -0.50 -21.20 -15.88
CA LEU A 188 -1.91 -20.82 -15.95
C LEU A 188 -2.35 -20.56 -17.39
N TYR A 189 -1.54 -19.84 -18.17
CA TYR A 189 -1.80 -19.59 -19.59
C TYR A 189 -1.86 -20.89 -20.40
N LYS A 190 -0.95 -21.85 -20.15
CA LYS A 190 -1.00 -23.18 -20.79
C LYS A 190 -2.28 -23.95 -20.47
N ASN A 191 -2.90 -23.68 -19.32
CA ASN A 191 -4.16 -24.27 -18.89
C ASN A 191 -5.39 -23.39 -19.23
N GLY A 192 -5.23 -22.34 -20.05
CA GLY A 192 -6.31 -21.44 -20.48
C GLY A 192 -6.78 -20.45 -19.42
N VAL A 193 -6.06 -20.31 -18.30
CA VAL A 193 -6.38 -19.37 -17.23
C VAL A 193 -5.66 -18.05 -17.47
N HIS A 194 -6.36 -17.08 -18.07
CA HIS A 194 -5.77 -15.77 -18.41
C HIS A 194 -6.26 -14.60 -17.54
N THR A 195 -7.41 -14.77 -16.87
CA THR A 195 -8.09 -13.70 -16.13
C THR A 195 -8.48 -14.15 -14.72
N LEU A 196 -8.87 -13.20 -13.87
CA LEU A 196 -9.44 -13.50 -12.55
C LEU A 196 -10.68 -14.39 -12.62
N LEU A 197 -11.54 -14.22 -13.64
CA LEU A 197 -12.63 -15.15 -13.90
C LEU A 197 -12.11 -16.55 -14.24
N GLY A 198 -11.10 -16.63 -15.10
CA GLY A 198 -10.44 -17.90 -15.41
C GLY A 198 -9.88 -18.57 -14.15
N TRP A 199 -9.30 -17.79 -13.24
CA TRP A 199 -8.80 -18.28 -11.96
C TRP A 199 -9.94 -18.78 -11.06
N SER A 200 -11.05 -18.04 -10.95
CA SER A 200 -12.14 -18.41 -10.05
C SER A 200 -12.76 -19.76 -10.42
N ILE A 201 -12.92 -20.05 -11.71
CA ILE A 201 -13.52 -21.30 -12.23
C ILE A 201 -12.49 -22.39 -12.56
N ALA A 202 -11.19 -22.13 -12.38
CA ALA A 202 -10.15 -23.11 -12.71
C ALA A 202 -10.33 -24.41 -11.92
N ALA A 203 -10.07 -25.54 -12.58
CA ALA A 203 -10.13 -26.86 -11.96
C ALA A 203 -9.12 -26.96 -10.79
N ALA A 204 -9.46 -27.71 -9.75
CA ALA A 204 -8.62 -27.88 -8.57
C ALA A 204 -7.21 -28.40 -8.91
N ALA A 205 -7.08 -29.25 -9.93
CA ALA A 205 -5.80 -29.74 -10.43
C ALA A 205 -4.92 -28.62 -11.03
N VAL A 206 -5.52 -27.67 -11.75
CA VAL A 206 -4.82 -26.49 -12.30
C VAL A 206 -4.37 -25.59 -11.15
N LYS A 207 -5.26 -25.33 -10.19
CA LYS A 207 -4.92 -24.56 -8.98
C LYS A 207 -3.79 -25.23 -8.20
N ALA A 208 -3.81 -26.55 -8.04
CA ALA A 208 -2.77 -27.30 -7.34
C ALA A 208 -1.38 -27.13 -7.98
N GLY A 209 -1.31 -26.90 -9.29
CA GLY A 209 -0.06 -26.75 -10.05
C GLY A 209 0.67 -25.41 -9.91
N VAL A 210 0.08 -24.42 -9.24
CA VAL A 210 0.73 -23.12 -8.95
C VAL A 210 1.18 -23.01 -7.50
N HIS A 211 2.17 -22.16 -7.24
CA HIS A 211 2.71 -21.91 -5.91
C HIS A 211 1.69 -21.22 -5.00
N ASN A 212 1.83 -21.45 -3.69
CA ASN A 212 0.88 -20.93 -2.72
C ASN A 212 0.83 -19.41 -2.68
N PHE A 213 1.96 -18.75 -2.94
CA PHE A 213 2.04 -17.29 -3.03
C PHE A 213 1.17 -16.72 -4.17
N THR A 214 1.19 -17.38 -5.33
CA THR A 214 0.35 -17.06 -6.48
C THR A 214 -1.13 -17.27 -6.16
N LYS A 215 -1.49 -18.40 -5.54
CA LYS A 215 -2.86 -18.68 -5.09
C LYS A 215 -3.39 -17.57 -4.19
N ASN A 216 -2.65 -17.29 -3.12
CA ASN A 216 -3.03 -16.28 -2.13
C ASN A 216 -3.22 -14.90 -2.76
N SER A 217 -2.35 -14.52 -3.71
CA SER A 217 -2.45 -13.23 -4.40
C SER A 217 -3.69 -13.15 -5.30
N LEU A 218 -3.99 -14.21 -6.06
CA LEU A 218 -5.17 -14.24 -6.94
C LEU A 218 -6.47 -14.35 -6.14
N ASP A 219 -6.47 -15.10 -5.04
CA ASP A 219 -7.63 -15.21 -4.14
C ASP A 219 -7.90 -13.90 -3.40
N ALA A 220 -6.85 -13.21 -2.93
CA ALA A 220 -6.97 -11.88 -2.34
C ALA A 220 -7.58 -10.87 -3.33
N ALA A 221 -7.17 -10.91 -4.61
CA ALA A 221 -7.75 -10.07 -5.65
C ALA A 221 -9.22 -10.40 -5.95
N LEU A 222 -9.61 -11.68 -5.85
CA LEU A 222 -11.02 -12.08 -5.94
C LEU A 222 -11.85 -11.58 -4.75
N GLU A 223 -11.32 -11.62 -3.53
CA GLU A 223 -12.00 -11.06 -2.37
C GLU A 223 -12.15 -9.54 -2.49
N GLU A 224 -11.10 -8.86 -2.95
CA GLU A 224 -11.15 -7.42 -3.23
C GLU A 224 -12.21 -7.09 -4.28
N LEU A 225 -12.29 -7.86 -5.38
CA LEU A 225 -13.34 -7.72 -6.39
C LEU A 225 -14.76 -7.87 -5.79
N ARG A 226 -14.96 -8.81 -4.85
CA ARG A 226 -16.25 -8.99 -4.16
C ARG A 226 -16.57 -7.80 -3.25
N ARG A 227 -15.58 -7.26 -2.55
CA ARG A 227 -15.73 -6.05 -1.73
C ARG A 227 -16.16 -4.86 -2.59
N GLN A 228 -15.47 -4.63 -3.71
CA GLN A 228 -15.78 -3.57 -4.68
C GLN A 228 -17.21 -3.67 -5.25
N THR A 229 -17.69 -4.90 -5.47
CA THR A 229 -19.07 -5.13 -5.95
C THR A 229 -20.12 -4.85 -4.87
N THR A 230 -19.78 -5.09 -3.60
CA THR A 230 -20.69 -4.91 -2.47
C THR A 230 -20.78 -3.45 -2.01
N GLU A 231 -19.69 -2.69 -2.14
CA GLU A 231 -19.63 -1.25 -1.80
C GLU A 231 -20.16 -0.33 -2.90
N ALA A 232 -20.42 -0.85 -4.11
CA ALA A 232 -21.10 -0.09 -5.15
C ALA A 232 -22.53 0.24 -4.70
N PRO A 233 -22.96 1.51 -4.69
CA PRO A 233 -24.32 1.85 -4.29
C PRO A 233 -25.27 1.16 -5.25
N ILE A 234 -26.16 0.32 -4.71
CA ILE A 234 -27.24 -0.32 -5.45
C ILE A 234 -28.12 0.80 -6.01
N LYS A 235 -27.83 1.27 -7.23
CA LYS A 235 -28.80 2.01 -8.02
C LYS A 235 -29.86 0.99 -8.39
N ALA A 236 -30.91 0.95 -7.56
CA ALA A 236 -32.13 0.21 -7.84
C ALA A 236 -32.67 0.67 -9.18
N GLY A 237 -32.47 -0.16 -10.19
CA GLY A 237 -32.84 0.10 -11.57
C GLY A 237 -32.58 -1.14 -12.40
N GLY A 238 -33.26 -2.24 -12.03
CA GLY A 238 -33.51 -3.46 -12.79
C GLY A 238 -32.34 -4.08 -13.57
N ILE A 239 -31.93 -5.30 -13.19
CA ILE A 239 -31.87 -6.49 -14.07
C ILE A 239 -31.12 -7.65 -13.39
N VAL A 240 -31.78 -8.81 -13.44
CA VAL A 240 -31.36 -10.22 -13.41
C VAL A 240 -30.23 -10.63 -12.45
N ARG A 241 -30.63 -11.34 -11.38
CA ARG A 241 -29.77 -12.24 -10.62
C ARG A 241 -29.31 -13.39 -11.53
N VAL A 242 -28.02 -13.48 -11.81
CA VAL A 242 -27.40 -14.75 -12.19
C VAL A 242 -26.96 -15.44 -10.90
N CYS A 243 -27.75 -16.40 -10.42
CA CYS A 243 -27.33 -17.30 -9.35
C CYS A 243 -26.24 -18.23 -9.90
N VAL A 244 -25.01 -18.10 -9.40
CA VAL A 244 -23.97 -19.12 -9.57
C VAL A 244 -24.16 -20.16 -8.48
N GLN A 245 -25.16 -21.02 -8.67
CA GLN A 245 -25.34 -22.26 -7.92
C GLN A 245 -26.14 -23.22 -8.79
N CYS A 246 -25.45 -23.86 -9.74
CA CYS A 246 -25.90 -25.12 -10.29
C CYS A 246 -25.05 -26.22 -9.65
N GLU A 247 -25.47 -26.65 -8.46
CA GLU A 247 -25.12 -27.99 -7.99
C GLU A 247 -25.96 -28.99 -8.78
N VAL A 248 -25.26 -29.90 -9.44
CA VAL A 248 -25.82 -31.00 -10.19
C VAL A 248 -26.40 -32.00 -9.20
N ALA A 249 -27.72 -32.14 -9.17
CA ALA A 249 -28.39 -33.27 -8.53
C ALA A 249 -29.23 -34.01 -9.58
N SER A 250 -28.69 -35.13 -10.04
CA SER A 250 -29.39 -36.20 -10.72
C SER A 250 -30.36 -36.92 -9.76
N CYS A 251 -31.41 -37.53 -10.34
CA CYS A 251 -32.39 -38.52 -9.83
C CYS A 251 -33.81 -37.94 -9.90
N GLY A 252 -34.84 -38.57 -10.47
CA GLY A 252 -35.08 -39.92 -10.96
C GLY A 252 -36.59 -39.98 -11.29
N GLY A 253 -36.99 -40.79 -12.27
CA GLY A 253 -38.32 -40.74 -12.89
C GLY A 253 -39.50 -41.38 -12.12
N THR A 254 -40.50 -41.76 -12.92
CA THR A 254 -41.82 -42.36 -12.64
C THR A 254 -42.92 -41.34 -12.28
N SER A 255 -44.08 -41.27 -12.95
CA SER A 255 -44.70 -42.02 -14.06
C SER A 255 -45.69 -41.10 -14.77
#